data_AF-A0A1Q7UKN1-F1
#
_entry.id   AF-A0A1Q7UKN1-F1
#
_cell.length_a   1.000
_cell.length_b   1.000
_cell.length_c   1.000
_cell.angle_alpha   90.00
_cell.angle_beta   90.00
_cell.angle_gamma   90.00
#
_symmetry.space_group_name_H-M   'P 1'
#
loop_
_entity.id
_entity.type
_entity.pdbx_description
1 polymer ?
#
loop_
_entity_poly.entity_id
_entity_poly.type
_entity_poly.pdbx_seq_one_letter_code
_entity_poly.pdbx_strand_id
1 'polypeptide(L)'
;MIRAAAVILVVLAARSLAYATEPSPSARFLRHQAGGPALPVLALVALGIGAVLAVTVCWLVAVAVRERALIERRDAEPFAIARTLGLAAALTAATCFAGGMLEAYLHWRAGLGWHGLHCLVGPVHRDLIPFEAGLSFVAAAVIAASCHVAAWMRRTFARLAAELPALLFVAPPRFGEATAVRIAAVGRAASARAPPLPG
;
A
#
# COMPACT_ATOMS: atom_id res chain seq x y z
N MET A 1 10.63 -2.14 14.21
CA MET A 1 9.33 -2.09 14.92
C MET A 1 8.14 -2.35 14.01
N ILE A 2 7.90 -1.56 12.95
CA ILE A 2 6.72 -1.72 12.06
C ILE A 2 6.57 -3.14 11.50
N ARG A 3 7.66 -3.78 11.05
CA ARG A 3 7.61 -5.14 10.48
C ARG A 3 7.21 -6.21 11.50
N ALA A 4 7.70 -6.13 12.73
CA ALA A 4 7.34 -7.07 13.79
C ALA A 4 5.87 -6.90 14.20
N ALA A 5 5.40 -5.64 14.32
CA ALA A 5 3.99 -5.36 14.56
C ALA A 5 3.09 -5.89 13.42
N ALA A 6 3.53 -5.75 12.16
CA ALA A 6 2.82 -6.31 11.02
C ALA A 6 2.71 -7.85 11.10
N VAL A 7 3.80 -8.55 11.44
CA VAL A 7 3.76 -10.02 11.62
C VAL A 7 2.77 -10.41 12.71
N ILE A 8 2.82 -9.76 13.87
CA ILE A 8 1.90 -10.05 14.98
C ILE A 8 0.44 -9.80 14.56
N LEU A 9 0.15 -8.65 13.95
CA LEU A 9 -1.19 -8.30 13.51
C LEU A 9 -1.72 -9.28 12.45
N VAL A 10 -0.88 -9.66 11.48
CA VAL A 10 -1.27 -10.63 10.44
C VAL A 10 -1.58 -11.98 11.05
N VAL A 11 -0.73 -12.52 11.93
CA VAL A 11 -0.96 -13.83 12.58
C VAL A 11 -2.25 -13.81 13.41
N LEU A 12 -2.45 -12.77 14.22
CA LEU A 12 -3.65 -12.65 15.06
C LEU A 12 -4.93 -12.47 14.21
N ALA A 13 -4.88 -11.66 13.16
CA ALA A 13 -6.01 -11.46 12.26
C ALA A 13 -6.33 -12.73 11.45
N ALA A 14 -5.31 -13.40 10.89
CA ALA A 14 -5.49 -14.66 10.16
C ALA A 14 -6.14 -15.72 11.04
N ARG A 15 -5.66 -15.86 12.28
CA ARG A 15 -6.26 -16.78 13.27
C ARG A 15 -7.70 -16.42 13.63
N SER A 16 -7.99 -15.13 13.81
CA SER A 16 -9.36 -14.65 14.10
C SER A 16 -10.31 -14.94 12.93
N LEU A 17 -9.85 -14.74 11.69
CA LEU A 17 -10.61 -15.06 10.48
C LEU A 17 -10.79 -16.56 10.30
N ALA A 18 -9.76 -17.36 10.54
CA ALA A 18 -9.85 -18.82 10.48
C ALA A 18 -10.89 -19.35 11.47
N TYR A 19 -10.93 -18.83 12.70
CA TYR A 19 -11.97 -19.20 13.66
C TYR A 19 -13.35 -18.69 13.31
N ALA A 20 -13.46 -17.48 12.76
CA ALA A 20 -14.74 -16.95 12.30
C ALA A 20 -15.31 -17.71 11.10
N THR A 21 -14.45 -18.39 10.32
CA THR A 21 -14.83 -19.15 9.13
C THR A 21 -14.96 -20.65 9.39
N GLU A 22 -14.73 -21.10 10.62
CA GLU A 22 -14.85 -22.51 10.98
C GLU A 22 -16.32 -22.96 10.82
N PRO A 23 -16.60 -24.01 10.01
CA PRO A 23 -17.96 -24.38 9.69
C PRO A 23 -18.73 -24.87 10.92
N SER A 24 -19.97 -24.38 11.05
CA SER A 24 -20.93 -24.84 12.06
C SER A 24 -21.15 -26.35 11.97
N PRO A 25 -21.62 -27.02 13.06
CA PRO A 25 -21.87 -28.45 13.04
C PRO A 25 -22.78 -28.92 11.88
N SER A 26 -23.80 -28.13 11.53
CA SER A 26 -24.69 -28.39 10.40
C SER A 26 -23.98 -28.21 9.05
N ALA A 27 -23.10 -27.23 8.90
CA ALA A 27 -22.28 -27.04 7.71
C ALA A 27 -21.25 -28.18 7.53
N ARG A 28 -20.73 -28.76 8.62
CA ARG A 28 -19.88 -29.96 8.58
C ARG A 28 -20.63 -31.20 8.09
N PHE A 29 -21.86 -31.40 8.57
CA PHE A 29 -22.72 -32.49 8.10
C PHE A 29 -23.05 -32.36 6.61
N LEU A 30 -23.40 -31.15 6.15
CA LEU A 30 -23.62 -30.88 4.73
C LEU A 30 -22.33 -30.99 3.90
N ARG A 31 -21.16 -30.66 4.46
CA ARG A 31 -19.87 -30.80 3.77
C ARG A 31 -19.55 -32.26 3.44
N HIS A 32 -20.00 -33.22 4.25
CA HIS A 32 -19.89 -34.65 3.94
C HIS A 32 -20.87 -35.13 2.87
N GLN A 33 -22.01 -34.45 2.68
CA GLN A 33 -23.00 -34.83 1.67
C GLN A 33 -22.87 -34.07 0.34
N ALA A 34 -22.48 -32.79 0.38
CA ALA A 34 -22.50 -31.87 -0.76
C ALA A 34 -21.13 -31.30 -1.13
N GLY A 35 -20.05 -31.70 -0.43
CA GLY A 35 -18.70 -31.19 -0.70
C GLY A 35 -18.57 -29.70 -0.37
N GLY A 36 -18.50 -29.37 0.92
CA GLY A 36 -18.33 -27.99 1.38
C GLY A 36 -17.02 -27.33 0.91
N PRO A 37 -16.86 -26.01 1.10
CA PRO A 37 -15.87 -25.19 0.38
C PRO A 37 -14.46 -25.77 0.51
N ALA A 38 -13.90 -26.25 -0.60
CA ALA A 38 -12.58 -26.85 -0.59
C ALA A 38 -11.52 -25.78 -0.28
N LEU A 39 -10.39 -26.16 0.34
CA LEU A 39 -9.24 -25.28 0.62
C LEU A 39 -8.83 -24.39 -0.58
N PRO A 40 -8.90 -24.85 -1.86
CA PRO A 40 -8.68 -23.98 -3.01
C PRO A 40 -9.63 -22.79 -3.10
N VAL A 41 -10.90 -22.94 -2.73
CA VAL A 41 -11.89 -21.85 -2.76
C VAL A 41 -11.54 -20.80 -1.70
N LEU A 42 -11.22 -21.24 -0.46
CA LEU A 42 -10.77 -20.34 0.60
C LEU A 42 -9.49 -19.60 0.19
N ALA A 43 -8.55 -20.31 -0.43
CA ALA A 43 -7.33 -19.70 -0.92
C ALA A 43 -7.58 -18.66 -2.02
N LEU A 44 -8.41 -18.97 -3.00
CA LEU A 44 -8.76 -18.04 -4.07
C LEU A 44 -9.47 -16.79 -3.53
N VAL A 45 -10.41 -16.95 -2.59
CA VAL A 45 -11.14 -15.83 -2.00
C VAL A 45 -10.21 -14.97 -1.14
N ALA A 46 -9.44 -15.57 -0.22
CA ALA A 46 -8.55 -14.84 0.68
C ALA A 46 -7.44 -14.10 -0.10
N LEU A 47 -6.78 -14.78 -1.04
CA LEU A 47 -5.76 -14.17 -1.89
C LEU A 47 -6.36 -13.15 -2.85
N GLY A 48 -7.53 -13.43 -3.42
CA GLY A 48 -8.22 -12.52 -4.33
C GLY A 48 -8.58 -11.20 -3.66
N ILE A 49 -9.21 -11.26 -2.49
CA ILE A 49 -9.55 -10.06 -1.70
C ILE A 49 -8.27 -9.33 -1.28
N GLY A 50 -7.27 -10.05 -0.76
CA GLY A 50 -5.99 -9.47 -0.35
C GLY A 50 -5.27 -8.76 -1.51
N ALA A 51 -5.24 -9.37 -2.69
CA ALA A 51 -4.65 -8.81 -3.89
C ALA A 51 -5.40 -7.56 -4.37
N VAL A 52 -6.74 -7.60 -4.43
CA VAL A 52 -7.55 -6.44 -4.81
C VAL A 52 -7.31 -5.26 -3.85
N LEU A 53 -7.30 -5.50 -2.54
CA LEU A 53 -7.02 -4.47 -1.54
C LEU A 53 -5.59 -3.92 -1.68
N ALA A 54 -4.60 -4.81 -1.81
CA ALA A 54 -3.20 -4.41 -1.99
C ALA A 54 -3.00 -3.55 -3.25
N VAL A 55 -3.58 -3.96 -4.38
CA VAL A 55 -3.53 -3.22 -5.64
C VAL A 55 -4.21 -1.87 -5.48
N THR A 56 -5.39 -1.83 -4.86
CA THR A 56 -6.15 -0.58 -4.65
C THR A 56 -5.34 0.41 -3.81
N VAL A 57 -4.75 -0.02 -2.70
CA VAL A 57 -3.92 0.83 -1.83
C VAL A 57 -2.69 1.36 -2.60
N CYS A 58 -1.96 0.49 -3.29
CA CYS A 58 -0.79 0.90 -4.07
C CYS A 58 -1.19 1.88 -5.18
N TRP A 59 -2.30 1.60 -5.87
CA TRP A 59 -2.80 2.42 -6.98
C TRP A 59 -3.22 3.81 -6.50
N LEU A 60 -4.02 3.91 -5.44
CA LEU A 60 -4.45 5.20 -4.88
C LEU A 60 -3.26 6.08 -4.49
N VAL A 61 -2.25 5.50 -3.84
CA VAL A 61 -1.05 6.23 -3.42
C VAL A 61 -0.19 6.64 -4.61
N ALA A 62 0.00 5.75 -5.59
CA ALA A 62 0.74 6.08 -6.81
C ALA A 62 0.03 7.18 -7.62
N VAL A 63 -1.31 7.14 -7.73
CA VAL A 63 -2.10 8.19 -8.38
C VAL A 63 -1.97 9.50 -7.62
N ALA A 64 -2.15 9.50 -6.29
CA ALA A 64 -2.04 10.72 -5.49
C ALA A 64 -0.68 11.41 -5.63
N VAL A 65 0.42 10.64 -5.59
CA VAL A 65 1.78 11.16 -5.79
C VAL A 65 1.98 11.66 -7.23
N ARG A 66 1.47 10.94 -8.23
CA ARG A 66 1.57 11.36 -9.64
C ARG A 66 0.81 12.64 -9.92
N GLU A 67 -0.44 12.74 -9.49
CA GLU A 67 -1.26 13.95 -9.69
C GLU A 67 -0.61 15.16 -9.03
N ARG A 68 -0.04 14.97 -7.84
CA ARG A 68 0.68 16.06 -7.16
C ARG A 68 1.97 16.45 -7.90
N ALA A 69 2.72 15.49 -8.42
CA ALA A 69 3.90 15.76 -9.23
C ALA A 69 3.55 16.51 -10.53
N LEU A 70 2.45 16.17 -11.19
CA LEU A 70 1.96 16.85 -12.39
C LEU A 70 1.60 18.33 -12.12
N ILE A 71 0.90 18.61 -11.01
CA ILE A 71 0.60 19.98 -10.58
C ILE A 71 1.90 20.78 -10.38
N GLU A 72 2.92 20.14 -9.81
CA GLU A 72 4.21 20.76 -9.57
C GLU A 72 5.14 20.75 -10.80
N ARG A 73 4.66 20.24 -11.96
CA ARG A 73 5.41 20.04 -13.22
C ARG A 73 6.71 19.25 -13.01
N ARG A 74 6.61 18.14 -12.29
CA ARG A 74 7.72 17.26 -11.91
C ARG A 74 7.48 15.84 -12.40
N ASP A 75 8.57 15.10 -12.56
CA ASP A 75 8.49 13.66 -12.77
C ASP A 75 7.94 12.97 -11.52
N ALA A 76 7.03 12.02 -11.74
CA ALA A 76 6.46 11.22 -10.68
C ALA A 76 7.47 10.15 -10.21
N GLU A 77 7.57 9.95 -8.90
CA GLU A 77 8.42 8.91 -8.35
C GLU A 77 7.88 7.52 -8.72
N PRO A 78 8.71 6.60 -9.24
CA PRO A 78 8.25 5.26 -9.55
C PRO A 78 7.92 4.47 -8.28
N PHE A 79 6.83 3.72 -8.34
CA PHE A 79 6.46 2.78 -7.27
C PHE A 79 7.29 1.50 -7.37
N ALA A 80 7.96 1.10 -6.29
CA ALA A 80 8.91 -0.01 -6.30
C ALA A 80 8.22 -1.39 -6.18
N ILE A 81 7.51 -1.81 -7.24
CA ILE A 81 6.67 -3.01 -7.27
C ILE A 81 7.45 -4.26 -6.83
N ALA A 82 8.62 -4.51 -7.42
CA ALA A 82 9.43 -5.70 -7.11
C ALA A 82 9.82 -5.78 -5.62
N ARG A 83 10.13 -4.63 -5.01
CA ARG A 83 10.44 -4.57 -3.57
C ARG A 83 9.19 -4.84 -2.72
N THR A 84 8.03 -4.37 -3.15
CA THR A 84 6.75 -4.66 -2.48
C THR A 84 6.41 -6.14 -2.54
N LEU A 85 6.59 -6.78 -3.71
CA LEU A 85 6.39 -8.23 -3.86
C LEU A 85 7.38 -9.03 -3.01
N GLY A 86 8.66 -8.66 -3.00
CA GLY A 86 9.67 -9.29 -2.14
C GLY A 86 9.33 -9.15 -0.66
N LEU A 87 8.83 -8.00 -0.23
CA LEU A 87 8.35 -7.78 1.14
C LEU A 87 7.11 -8.64 1.45
N ALA A 88 6.16 -8.75 0.53
CA ALA A 88 4.99 -9.59 0.69
C ALA A 88 5.39 -11.06 0.89
N ALA A 89 6.29 -11.57 0.03
CA ALA A 89 6.81 -12.93 0.16
C ALA A 89 7.54 -13.17 1.50
N ALA A 90 8.38 -12.21 1.92
CA ALA A 90 9.08 -12.29 3.19
C ALA A 90 8.13 -12.24 4.40
N LEU A 91 7.09 -11.40 4.35
CA LEU A 91 6.05 -11.35 5.38
C LEU A 91 5.26 -12.65 5.43
N THR A 92 4.83 -13.19 4.29
CA THR A 92 4.12 -14.47 4.23
C THR A 92 4.94 -15.59 4.87
N ALA A 93 6.23 -15.71 4.52
CA ALA A 93 7.09 -16.72 5.11
C ALA A 93 7.24 -16.53 6.64
N ALA A 94 7.42 -15.28 7.09
CA ALA A 94 7.54 -14.96 8.50
C ALA A 94 6.24 -15.21 9.28
N THR A 95 5.08 -14.90 8.70
CA THR A 95 3.77 -15.09 9.35
C THR A 95 3.40 -16.55 9.41
N CYS A 96 3.65 -17.33 8.36
CA CYS A 96 3.48 -18.79 8.40
C CYS A 96 4.35 -19.40 9.50
N PHE A 97 5.64 -19.06 9.53
CA PHE A 97 6.54 -19.55 10.58
C PHE A 97 6.06 -19.16 11.98
N ALA A 98 5.73 -17.89 12.21
CA ALA A 98 5.25 -17.41 13.50
C ALA A 98 3.91 -18.04 13.91
N GLY A 99 2.98 -18.21 12.97
CA GLY A 99 1.70 -18.87 13.18
C GLY A 99 1.87 -20.34 13.56
N GLY A 100 2.72 -21.08 12.85
CA GLY A 100 3.02 -22.48 13.16
C GLY A 100 3.71 -22.64 14.52
N MET A 101 4.63 -21.74 14.89
CA MET A 101 5.27 -21.75 16.22
C MET A 101 4.27 -21.40 17.33
N LEU A 102 3.35 -20.46 17.08
CA LEU A 102 2.27 -20.14 18.01
C LEU A 102 1.37 -21.36 18.22
N GLU A 103 1.02 -22.09 17.16
CA GLU A 103 0.24 -23.32 17.26
C GLU A 103 0.96 -24.42 18.05
N ALA A 104 2.26 -24.63 17.79
CA ALA A 104 3.08 -25.57 18.55
C ALA A 104 3.13 -25.22 20.05
N TYR A 105 3.23 -23.93 20.37
CA TYR A 105 3.17 -23.44 21.74
C TYR A 105 1.81 -23.71 22.39
N LEU A 106 0.71 -23.52 21.67
CA LEU A 106 -0.64 -23.78 22.17
C LEU A 106 -0.87 -25.28 22.43
N HIS A 107 -0.41 -26.16 21.55
CA HIS A 107 -0.47 -27.62 21.79
C HIS A 107 0.32 -28.04 23.03
N TRP A 108 1.51 -27.46 23.21
CA TRP A 108 2.31 -27.71 24.40
C TRP A 108 1.57 -27.26 25.68
N ARG A 109 0.99 -26.05 25.66
CA ARG A 109 0.20 -25.52 26.79
C ARG A 109 -1.08 -26.31 27.07
N ALA A 110 -1.66 -26.95 26.05
CA ALA A 110 -2.82 -27.82 26.17
C ALA A 110 -2.49 -29.25 26.63
N GLY A 111 -1.21 -29.59 26.86
CA GLY A 111 -0.80 -30.94 27.25
C GLY A 111 -0.75 -31.95 26.10
N LEU A 112 -0.89 -31.51 24.85
CA LEU A 112 -0.80 -32.36 23.65
C LEU A 112 0.66 -32.63 23.24
N GLY A 113 1.62 -31.96 23.87
CA GLY A 113 3.04 -32.07 23.58
C GLY A 113 3.56 -31.05 22.57
N TRP A 114 4.88 -30.94 22.47
CA TRP A 114 5.55 -30.04 21.54
C TRP A 114 5.64 -30.66 20.15
N HIS A 115 5.00 -30.02 19.18
CA HIS A 115 4.98 -30.47 17.78
C HIS A 115 5.94 -29.68 16.88
N GLY A 116 6.45 -28.54 17.35
CA GLY A 116 7.41 -27.70 16.63
C GLY A 116 6.98 -27.40 15.19
N LEU A 117 7.86 -27.67 14.23
CA LEU A 117 7.62 -27.42 12.80
C LEU A 117 6.51 -28.29 12.20
N HIS A 118 6.12 -29.38 12.86
CA HIS A 118 5.00 -30.21 12.38
C HIS A 118 3.68 -29.43 12.38
N CYS A 119 3.52 -28.44 13.26
CA CYS A 119 2.37 -27.53 13.23
C CYS A 119 2.32 -26.67 11.95
N LEU A 120 3.46 -26.41 11.29
CA LEU A 120 3.50 -25.63 10.05
C LEU A 120 2.84 -26.34 8.86
N VAL A 121 2.68 -27.67 8.93
CA VAL A 121 2.03 -28.49 7.90
C VAL A 121 0.80 -29.20 8.45
N GLY A 122 0.41 -28.88 9.69
CA GLY A 122 -0.76 -29.43 10.34
C GLY A 122 -2.05 -29.03 9.63
N PRO A 123 -3.15 -29.81 9.78
CA PRO A 123 -4.43 -29.51 9.14
C PRO A 123 -4.94 -28.10 9.45
N VAL A 124 -4.78 -27.66 10.71
CA VAL A 124 -5.22 -26.35 11.17
C VAL A 124 -4.41 -25.24 10.50
N HIS A 125 -3.07 -25.26 10.62
CA HIS A 125 -2.23 -24.25 9.98
C HIS A 125 -2.41 -24.19 8.46
N ARG A 126 -2.62 -25.34 7.80
CA ARG A 126 -2.86 -25.39 6.35
C ARG A 126 -4.06 -24.54 5.93
N ASP A 127 -5.11 -24.48 6.74
CA ASP A 127 -6.28 -23.63 6.51
C ASP A 127 -5.99 -22.14 6.82
N LEU A 128 -4.99 -21.83 7.65
CA LEU A 128 -4.55 -20.46 7.95
C LEU A 128 -3.66 -19.86 6.88
N ILE A 129 -2.82 -20.65 6.20
CA ILE A 129 -1.82 -20.18 5.21
C ILE A 129 -2.41 -19.18 4.20
N PRO A 130 -3.60 -19.41 3.59
CA PRO A 130 -4.11 -18.46 2.61
C PRO A 130 -4.53 -17.11 3.21
N PHE A 131 -5.03 -17.10 4.44
CA PHE A 131 -5.33 -15.85 5.16
C PHE A 131 -4.04 -15.09 5.50
N GLU A 132 -3.03 -15.79 6.01
CA GLU A 132 -1.72 -15.20 6.33
C GLU A 132 -1.04 -14.62 5.09
N ALA A 133 -1.10 -15.33 3.97
CA ALA A 133 -0.57 -14.86 2.69
C ALA A 133 -1.34 -13.62 2.19
N GLY A 134 -2.67 -13.67 2.14
CA GLY A 134 -3.50 -12.55 1.68
C GLY A 134 -3.32 -11.29 2.54
N LEU A 135 -3.30 -11.44 3.86
CA LEU A 135 -3.04 -10.33 4.78
C LEU A 135 -1.60 -9.81 4.69
N SER A 136 -0.62 -10.67 4.39
CA SER A 136 0.78 -10.26 4.15
C SER A 136 0.93 -9.41 2.89
N PHE A 137 0.17 -9.69 1.83
CA PHE A 137 0.09 -8.82 0.65
C PHE A 137 -0.44 -7.44 1.01
N VAL A 138 -1.53 -7.37 1.78
CA VAL A 138 -2.10 -6.09 2.25
C VAL A 138 -1.11 -5.33 3.13
N ALA A 139 -0.48 -6.00 4.10
CA ALA A 139 0.51 -5.39 4.98
C ALA A 139 1.73 -4.85 4.21
N ALA A 140 2.24 -5.62 3.24
CA ALA A 140 3.33 -5.19 2.37
C ALA A 140 2.93 -3.96 1.54
N ALA A 141 1.72 -3.94 0.99
CA ALA A 141 1.18 -2.81 0.23
C ALA A 141 1.10 -1.54 1.11
N VAL A 142 0.57 -1.65 2.33
CA VAL A 142 0.48 -0.52 3.27
C VAL A 142 1.87 -0.01 3.66
N ILE A 143 2.83 -0.89 3.94
CA ILE A 143 4.21 -0.49 4.25
C ILE A 143 4.85 0.20 3.03
N ALA A 144 4.71 -0.37 1.84
CA ALA A 144 5.27 0.20 0.62
C ALA A 144 4.67 1.57 0.28
N ALA A 145 3.35 1.69 0.38
CA ALA A 145 2.60 2.94 0.25
C ALA A 145 3.12 4.00 1.23
N SER A 146 3.23 3.66 2.51
CA SER A 146 3.72 4.55 3.56
C SER A 146 5.16 5.01 3.29
N CYS A 147 6.03 4.09 2.89
CA CYS A 147 7.41 4.40 2.52
C CYS A 147 7.48 5.31 1.29
N HIS A 148 6.61 5.10 0.29
CA HIS A 148 6.54 5.90 -0.92
C HIS A 148 6.09 7.33 -0.61
N VAL A 149 5.01 7.50 0.16
CA VAL A 149 4.55 8.82 0.63
C VAL A 149 5.64 9.51 1.45
N ALA A 150 6.27 8.82 2.39
CA ALA A 150 7.32 9.41 3.21
C ALA A 150 8.55 9.82 2.38
N ALA A 151 8.92 9.03 1.35
CA ALA A 151 10.01 9.38 0.45
C ALA A 151 9.68 10.64 -0.38
N TRP A 152 8.45 10.73 -0.89
CA TRP A 152 7.96 11.92 -1.59
C TRP A 152 7.97 13.14 -0.65
N MET A 153 7.39 13.05 0.55
CA MET A 153 7.36 14.16 1.52
C MET A 153 8.76 14.66 1.89
N ARG A 154 9.71 13.76 2.16
CA ARG A 154 11.09 14.15 2.49
C ARG A 154 11.74 14.97 1.38
N ARG A 155 11.52 14.59 0.11
CA ARG A 155 12.05 15.35 -1.03
C ARG A 155 11.36 16.69 -1.20
N THR A 156 10.04 16.74 -1.01
CA THR A 156 9.29 18.00 -1.03
C THR A 156 9.83 18.96 0.03
N PHE A 157 10.03 18.49 1.27
CA PHE A 157 10.60 19.33 2.33
C PHE A 157 12.05 19.72 2.06
N ALA A 158 12.88 18.81 1.54
CA ALA A 158 14.27 19.14 1.17
C ALA A 158 14.32 20.24 0.10
N ARG A 159 13.39 20.24 -0.86
CA ARG A 159 13.27 21.29 -1.87
C ARG A 159 12.79 22.61 -1.27
N LEU A 160 11.73 22.58 -0.47
CA LEU A 160 11.25 23.77 0.23
C LEU A 160 12.36 24.40 1.08
N ALA A 161 13.17 23.58 1.76
CA ALA A 161 14.31 24.04 2.53
C ALA A 161 15.43 24.62 1.66
N ALA A 162 15.65 24.10 0.44
CA ALA A 162 16.63 24.62 -0.50
C ALA A 162 16.18 25.92 -1.21
N GLU A 163 14.87 26.09 -1.42
CA GLU A 163 14.27 27.28 -2.05
C GLU A 163 14.02 28.41 -1.04
N LEU A 164 13.88 28.10 0.25
CA LEU A 164 13.65 29.11 1.31
C LEU A 164 14.72 30.20 1.38
N PRO A 165 16.04 29.89 1.33
CA PRO A 165 17.08 30.90 1.29
C PRO A 165 16.91 31.81 0.07
N ALA A 166 16.63 31.25 -1.11
CA ALA A 166 16.44 32.03 -2.33
C ALA A 166 15.25 33.01 -2.19
N LEU A 167 14.13 32.59 -1.60
CA LEU A 167 12.95 33.44 -1.37
C LEU A 167 13.19 34.57 -0.35
N LEU A 168 14.03 34.34 0.67
CA LEU A 168 14.38 35.37 1.66
C LEU A 168 15.39 36.40 1.11
N PHE A 169 16.16 36.03 0.08
CA PHE A 169 17.13 36.90 -0.58
C PHE A 169 16.67 37.44 -1.94
N VAL A 170 15.46 37.10 -2.41
CA VAL A 170 14.81 37.84 -3.51
C VAL A 170 14.54 39.25 -2.98
N ALA A 171 15.29 40.23 -3.48
CA ALA A 171 15.02 41.63 -3.22
C ALA A 171 13.52 41.90 -3.45
N PRO A 172 12.84 42.63 -2.54
CA PRO A 172 11.42 42.92 -2.72
C PRO A 172 11.21 43.49 -4.13
N PRO A 173 10.17 43.06 -4.86
CA PRO A 173 9.89 43.62 -6.17
C PRO A 173 9.84 45.14 -6.00
N ARG A 174 10.74 45.85 -6.69
CA ARG A 174 10.72 47.32 -6.68
C ARG A 174 9.35 47.70 -7.24
N PHE A 175 8.53 48.34 -6.42
CA PHE A 175 7.14 48.74 -6.72
C PHE A 175 6.95 49.59 -8.00
N GLY A 176 8.03 49.88 -8.75
CA GLY A 176 8.01 50.58 -10.04
C GLY A 176 8.13 49.69 -11.30
N GLU A 177 8.48 48.40 -11.21
CA GLU A 177 8.64 47.54 -12.40
C GLU A 177 7.30 46.98 -12.92
N ALA A 178 6.30 46.81 -12.05
CA ALA A 178 4.96 46.38 -12.45
C ALA A 178 4.27 47.37 -13.42
N THR A 179 4.62 48.65 -13.32
CA THR A 179 4.09 49.71 -14.20
C THR A 179 4.69 49.62 -15.61
N ALA A 180 5.97 49.25 -15.73
CA ALA A 180 6.66 49.14 -17.01
C ALA A 180 6.13 47.97 -17.87
N VAL A 181 5.84 46.82 -17.25
CA VAL A 181 5.26 45.66 -17.95
C VAL A 181 3.84 45.97 -18.45
N ARG A 182 3.05 46.73 -17.67
CA ARG A 182 1.70 47.14 -18.06
C ARG A 182 1.71 48.13 -19.24
N ILE A 183 2.66 49.07 -19.26
CA ILE A 183 2.83 50.02 -20.39
C ILE A 183 3.31 49.29 -21.65
N ALA A 184 4.24 48.34 -21.53
CA ALA A 184 4.71 47.54 -22.67
C ALA A 184 3.61 46.65 -23.29
N ALA A 185 2.72 46.09 -22.45
CA ALA A 185 1.57 45.32 -22.90
C ALA A 185 0.51 46.19 -23.61
N VAL A 186 0.25 47.40 -23.10
CA VAL A 186 -0.67 48.37 -23.74
C VAL A 186 -0.10 48.91 -25.06
N GLY A 187 1.22 49.16 -25.12
CA GLY A 187 1.89 49.62 -26.34
C GLY A 187 1.88 48.59 -27.48
N ARG A 188 1.95 47.28 -27.17
CA ARG A 188 1.82 46.21 -28.17
C ARG A 188 0.40 46.02 -28.69
N ALA A 189 -0.63 46.27 -27.87
CA ALA A 189 -2.03 46.14 -28.27
C ALA A 189 -2.47 47.25 -29.25
N ALA A 190 -1.86 48.43 -29.18
CA ALA A 190 -2.18 49.55 -30.07
C ALA A 190 -1.62 49.40 -31.52
N SER A 191 -0.76 48.40 -31.78
CA SER A 191 -0.16 48.17 -33.10
C SER A 191 -0.81 47.01 -33.88
N ALA A 192 -2.04 46.63 -33.56
CA ALA A 192 -2.86 45.76 -34.39
C ALA A 192 -3.74 46.61 -35.32
N ARG A 193 -3.17 47.13 -36.42
CA ARG A 193 -3.98 47.61 -37.55
C ARG A 193 -4.76 46.41 -38.08
N ALA A 194 -6.10 46.51 -38.10
CA ALA A 194 -6.96 45.51 -38.70
C ALA A 194 -6.61 45.30 -40.19
N PRO A 195 -6.66 44.05 -40.69
CA PRO A 195 -6.43 43.78 -42.11
C PRO A 195 -7.56 44.40 -42.95
N PRO A 196 -7.27 44.91 -44.16
CA PRO A 196 -8.29 45.47 -45.04
C PRO A 196 -9.28 44.40 -45.49
N LEU A 197 -10.56 44.77 -45.56
CA LEU A 197 -11.64 43.88 -46.02
C LEU A 197 -11.59 43.74 -47.55
N PRO A 198 -11.82 42.53 -48.10
CA PRO A 198 -11.88 42.32 -49.54
C PRO A 198 -13.19 42.90 -50.13
N GLY A 199 -13.05 43.62 -51.23
CA GLY A 199 -14.15 44.01 -52.14
C GLY A 199 -14.32 43.02 -53.28
#